data_AF-A0A9E3EWR3-F1
#
_entry.id   AF-A0A9E3EWR3-F1
#
_cell.length_a   1.000
_cell.length_b   1.000
_cell.length_c   1.000
_cell.angle_alpha   90.00
_cell.angle_beta   90.00
_cell.angle_gamma   90.00
#
_symmetry.space_group_name_H-M   'P 1'
#
loop_
_entity.id
_entity.type
_entity.pdbx_description
1 polymer ?
#
loop_
_entity_poly.entity_id
_entity_poly.type
_entity_poly.pdbx_seq_one_letter_code
_entity_poly.pdbx_strand_id
1 'polypeptide(L)'
;MASPLTLLMPIIPGTDLTVLAATLAKSQTEIDQALTSIGTVHYARFLLLDRSTANLQPGGTPSDQLVLAVITEYDGSFQAYIGDFVAQIGQVFDALLHFVVGGQALIPVANNVAAFSAFVAANDASQHQPNQGLYQAYPQTVQQILAAF
;
A
#
# COMPACT_ATOMS: atom_id res chain seq x y z
N MET A 1 -14.70 12.61 4.30
CA MET A 1 -13.97 12.96 3.06
C MET A 1 -12.84 11.99 2.93
N ALA A 2 -12.65 11.46 1.72
CA ALA A 2 -11.58 10.50 1.46
C ALA A 2 -10.21 11.20 1.38
N SER A 3 -9.20 10.48 1.83
CA SER A 3 -7.79 10.83 1.77
C SER A 3 -7.07 9.82 0.85
N PRO A 4 -6.25 10.29 -0.11
CA PRO A 4 -5.49 9.40 -0.98
C PRO A 4 -4.18 8.97 -0.31
N LEU A 5 -3.73 7.76 -0.62
CA LEU A 5 -2.39 7.26 -0.35
C LEU A 5 -1.89 6.49 -1.59
N THR A 6 -0.77 6.94 -2.13
CA THR A 6 -0.04 6.25 -3.20
C THR A 6 1.34 5.90 -2.69
N LEU A 7 1.42 4.80 -1.94
CA LEU A 7 2.66 4.32 -1.36
C LEU A 7 3.52 3.65 -2.44
N LEU A 8 4.71 4.17 -2.70
CA LEU A 8 5.65 3.64 -3.68
C LEU A 8 6.89 3.06 -2.98
N MET A 9 7.03 1.74 -2.97
CA MET A 9 8.11 1.05 -2.28
C MET A 9 9.11 0.44 -3.27
N PRO A 10 10.35 0.96 -3.37
CA PRO A 10 11.38 0.35 -4.20
C PRO A 10 11.66 -1.09 -3.79
N ILE A 11 11.66 -1.99 -4.77
CA ILE A 11 11.97 -3.41 -4.56
C ILE A 11 13.50 -3.60 -4.59
N ILE A 12 14.00 -4.54 -3.79
CA ILE A 12 15.42 -4.89 -3.74
C ILE A 12 15.87 -5.42 -5.11
N PRO A 13 16.95 -4.89 -5.71
CA PRO A 13 17.51 -5.40 -6.96
C PRO A 13 17.73 -6.92 -6.94
N GLY A 14 17.45 -7.59 -8.05
CA GLY A 14 17.52 -9.05 -8.17
C GLY A 14 16.39 -9.84 -7.49
N THR A 15 15.35 -9.18 -6.96
CA THR A 15 14.17 -9.88 -6.39
C THR A 15 13.48 -10.75 -7.45
N ASP A 16 13.19 -11.99 -7.11
CA ASP A 16 12.41 -12.89 -7.95
C ASP A 16 10.93 -12.47 -7.96
N LEU A 17 10.48 -11.94 -9.10
CA LEU A 17 9.11 -11.50 -9.30
C LEU A 17 8.07 -12.60 -9.16
N THR A 18 8.44 -13.86 -9.45
CA THR A 18 7.52 -14.98 -9.29
C THR A 18 7.21 -15.23 -7.81
N VAL A 19 8.20 -15.07 -6.94
CA VAL A 19 8.05 -15.20 -5.49
C VAL A 19 7.26 -14.03 -4.91
N LEU A 20 7.53 -12.80 -5.36
CA LEU A 20 6.77 -11.63 -4.96
C LEU A 20 5.28 -11.77 -5.37
N ALA A 21 5.03 -12.15 -6.62
CA ALA A 21 3.66 -12.34 -7.13
C ALA A 21 2.94 -13.47 -6.37
N ALA A 22 3.61 -14.59 -6.09
CA ALA A 22 3.05 -15.67 -5.30
C ALA A 22 2.75 -15.25 -3.85
N THR A 23 3.62 -14.43 -3.23
CA THR A 23 3.38 -13.87 -1.90
C THR A 23 2.12 -13.00 -1.89
N LEU A 24 2.00 -12.08 -2.85
CA LEU A 24 0.80 -11.24 -2.99
C LEU A 24 -0.47 -12.07 -3.20
N ALA A 25 -0.43 -13.06 -4.10
CA ALA A 25 -1.58 -13.91 -4.38
C ALA A 25 -2.02 -14.72 -3.15
N LYS A 26 -1.05 -15.21 -2.35
CA LYS A 26 -1.32 -15.94 -1.11
C LYS A 26 -1.92 -15.03 -0.03
N SER A 27 -1.46 -13.78 0.05
CA SER A 27 -1.96 -12.80 1.02
C SER A 27 -3.28 -12.13 0.60
N GLN A 28 -3.73 -12.28 -0.65
CA GLN A 28 -4.89 -11.57 -1.17
C GLN A 28 -6.15 -11.76 -0.32
N THR A 29 -6.48 -12.98 0.07
CA THR A 29 -7.66 -13.25 0.91
C THR A 29 -7.57 -12.56 2.27
N GLU A 30 -6.38 -12.57 2.88
CA GLU A 30 -6.14 -11.94 4.19
C GLU A 30 -6.20 -10.40 4.06
N ILE A 31 -5.64 -9.85 2.98
CA ILE A 31 -5.75 -8.44 2.61
C ILE A 31 -7.23 -8.05 2.50
N ASP A 32 -8.00 -8.76 1.69
CA ASP A 32 -9.40 -8.42 1.43
C ASP A 32 -10.24 -8.46 2.72
N GLN A 33 -10.03 -9.48 3.56
CA GLN A 33 -10.69 -9.62 4.86
C GLN A 33 -10.31 -8.48 5.81
N ALA A 34 -9.03 -8.14 5.91
CA ALA A 34 -8.55 -7.11 6.80
C ALA A 34 -9.04 -5.71 6.37
N LEU A 35 -8.98 -5.39 5.07
CA LEU A 35 -9.49 -4.14 4.52
C LEU A 35 -11.00 -4.00 4.73
N THR A 36 -11.74 -5.09 4.55
CA THR A 36 -13.19 -5.12 4.84
C THR A 36 -13.47 -4.85 6.31
N SER A 37 -12.68 -5.46 7.22
CA SER A 37 -12.82 -5.30 8.67
C SER A 37 -12.51 -3.87 9.16
N ILE A 38 -11.52 -3.20 8.55
CA ILE A 38 -11.16 -1.81 8.90
C ILE A 38 -12.34 -0.86 8.66
N GLY A 39 -13.15 -1.08 7.61
CA GLY A 39 -14.42 -0.37 7.40
C GLY A 39 -14.29 1.11 7.05
N THR A 40 -13.08 1.60 6.78
CA THR A 40 -12.79 2.98 6.37
C THR A 40 -12.08 3.06 5.02
N VAL A 41 -11.79 1.92 4.38
CA VAL A 41 -11.11 1.85 3.07
C VAL A 41 -12.13 1.79 1.94
N HIS A 42 -12.13 2.79 1.06
CA HIS A 42 -12.99 2.81 -0.12
C HIS A 42 -12.49 1.84 -1.20
N TYR A 43 -11.16 1.81 -1.35
CA TYR A 43 -10.48 1.02 -2.36
C TYR A 43 -9.03 0.81 -1.96
N ALA A 44 -8.46 -0.34 -2.35
CA ALA A 44 -7.03 -0.57 -2.33
C ALA A 44 -6.62 -1.52 -3.45
N ARG A 45 -5.44 -1.29 -4.03
CA ARG A 45 -4.78 -2.26 -4.91
C ARG A 45 -3.27 -2.25 -4.72
N PHE A 46 -2.68 -3.40 -5.02
CA PHE A 46 -1.24 -3.57 -5.15
C PHE A 46 -0.88 -3.60 -6.64
N LEU A 47 0.17 -2.89 -7.01
CA LEU A 47 0.63 -2.80 -8.39
C LEU A 47 2.15 -2.91 -8.45
N LEU A 48 2.65 -3.72 -9.37
CA LEU A 48 4.07 -3.76 -9.68
C LEU A 48 4.36 -2.77 -10.81
N LEU A 49 5.33 -1.89 -10.59
CA LEU A 49 5.79 -0.89 -11.54
C LEU A 49 7.27 -1.09 -11.83
N ASP A 50 7.73 -0.70 -13.01
CA ASP A 50 9.14 -0.80 -13.43
C ASP A 50 9.64 0.55 -13.93
N ARG A 51 10.53 1.20 -13.18
CA ARG A 51 11.05 2.53 -13.55
C ARG A 51 12.01 2.50 -14.73
N SER A 52 12.45 1.33 -15.17
CA SER A 52 13.29 1.18 -16.36
C SER A 52 12.48 1.30 -17.66
N THR A 53 11.15 1.19 -17.60
CA THR A 53 10.27 1.30 -18.76
C THR A 53 9.54 2.65 -18.76
N ALA A 54 9.41 3.27 -19.95
CA ALA A 54 8.87 4.62 -20.07
C ALA A 54 7.41 4.76 -19.59
N ASN A 55 6.63 3.68 -19.64
CA ASN A 55 5.23 3.64 -19.20
C ASN A 55 5.05 2.94 -17.84
N LEU A 56 6.15 2.65 -17.14
CA LEU A 56 6.20 1.97 -15.84
C LEU A 56 5.65 0.53 -15.81
N GLN A 57 5.31 -0.05 -16.94
CA GLN A 57 4.80 -1.43 -16.98
C GLN A 57 5.98 -2.40 -16.91
N PRO A 58 5.97 -3.36 -15.97
CA PRO A 58 6.97 -4.43 -15.96
C PRO A 58 6.88 -5.27 -17.23
N GLY A 59 8.04 -5.56 -17.82
CA GLY A 59 8.16 -6.50 -18.93
C GLY A 59 8.31 -7.95 -18.45
N GLY A 60 8.46 -8.88 -19.40
CA GLY A 60 8.83 -10.28 -19.11
C GLY A 60 10.31 -10.47 -18.76
N THR A 61 11.10 -9.39 -18.71
CA THR A 61 12.52 -9.39 -18.38
C THR A 61 12.74 -8.95 -16.92
N PRO A 62 13.72 -9.54 -16.21
CA PRO A 62 14.11 -9.05 -14.89
C PRO A 62 14.49 -7.57 -14.91
N SER A 63 14.14 -6.84 -13.85
CA SER A 63 14.48 -5.43 -13.66
C SER A 63 14.93 -5.18 -12.23
N ASP A 64 15.95 -4.34 -12.07
CA ASP A 64 16.46 -3.88 -10.79
C ASP A 64 15.82 -2.55 -10.34
N GLN A 65 14.83 -2.05 -11.09
CA GLN A 65 14.19 -0.76 -10.86
C GLN A 65 12.69 -0.88 -10.56
N LEU A 66 12.30 -2.04 -10.04
CA LEU A 66 10.92 -2.35 -9.69
C LEU A 66 10.45 -1.57 -8.46
N VAL A 67 9.17 -1.28 -8.43
CA VAL A 67 8.47 -0.61 -7.33
C VAL A 67 7.18 -1.37 -7.04
N LEU A 68 6.96 -1.73 -5.79
CA LEU A 68 5.68 -2.18 -5.29
C LEU A 68 4.86 -0.96 -4.88
N ALA A 69 3.75 -0.72 -5.57
CA ALA A 69 2.83 0.37 -5.26
C ALA A 69 1.61 -0.16 -4.51
N VAL A 70 1.20 0.55 -3.45
CA VAL A 70 -0.12 0.41 -2.83
C VAL A 70 -0.89 1.70 -3.11
N ILE A 71 -2.00 1.57 -3.82
CA ILE A 71 -2.88 2.70 -4.16
C ILE A 71 -4.18 2.51 -3.41
N THR A 72 -4.54 3.45 -2.56
CA THR A 72 -5.70 3.33 -1.69
C THR A 72 -6.30 4.69 -1.33
N GLU A 73 -7.59 4.67 -1.08
CA GLU A 73 -8.37 5.81 -0.61
C GLU A 73 -9.13 5.38 0.64
N TYR A 74 -9.08 6.21 1.68
CA TYR A 74 -9.64 5.89 2.98
C TYR A 74 -10.29 7.11 3.64
N ASP A 75 -11.16 6.87 4.61
CA ASP A 75 -11.77 7.92 5.40
C ASP A 75 -10.85 8.43 6.51
N GLY A 76 -10.83 9.75 6.71
CA GLY A 76 -10.19 10.36 7.87
C GLY A 76 -8.70 10.61 7.67
N SER A 77 -7.95 10.61 8.77
CA SER A 77 -6.54 11.03 8.80
C SER A 77 -5.59 9.86 8.55
N PHE A 78 -4.43 10.14 7.95
CA PHE A 78 -3.36 9.17 7.78
C PHE A 78 -2.97 8.46 9.09
N GLN A 79 -2.93 9.18 10.21
CA GLN A 79 -2.52 8.62 11.51
C GLN A 79 -3.52 7.57 12.03
N ALA A 80 -4.82 7.81 11.85
CA ALA A 80 -5.85 6.85 12.22
C ALA A 80 -5.78 5.63 11.29
N TYR A 81 -5.74 5.89 9.98
CA TYR A 81 -5.63 4.85 8.96
C TYR A 81 -4.44 3.92 9.17
N ILE A 82 -3.23 4.46 9.34
CA ILE A 82 -2.02 3.65 9.48
C ILE A 82 -2.04 2.82 10.77
N GLY A 83 -2.64 3.34 11.85
CA GLY A 83 -2.80 2.61 13.11
C GLY A 83 -3.68 1.36 12.94
N ASP A 84 -4.86 1.54 12.33
CA ASP A 84 -5.79 0.44 12.05
C ASP A 84 -5.17 -0.57 11.07
N PHE A 85 -4.42 -0.08 10.09
CA PHE A 85 -3.71 -0.90 9.12
C PHE A 85 -2.65 -1.80 9.75
N VAL A 86 -1.83 -1.25 10.66
CA VAL A 86 -0.80 -2.05 11.32
C VAL A 86 -1.43 -3.12 12.22
N ALA A 87 -2.53 -2.78 12.90
CA ALA A 87 -3.22 -3.73 13.79
C ALA A 87 -3.84 -4.92 13.02
N GLN A 88 -4.37 -4.68 11.82
CA GLN A 88 -5.12 -5.68 11.06
C GLN A 88 -4.30 -6.38 9.98
N ILE A 89 -3.32 -5.68 9.37
CA ILE A 89 -2.62 -6.13 8.16
C ILE A 89 -1.08 -6.17 8.36
N GLY A 90 -0.58 -5.92 9.57
CA GLY A 90 0.85 -5.90 9.87
C GLY A 90 1.63 -7.11 9.33
N GLN A 91 1.08 -8.33 9.42
CA GLN A 91 1.72 -9.55 8.92
C GLN A 91 1.86 -9.59 7.39
N VAL A 92 0.89 -9.02 6.67
CA VAL A 92 0.98 -8.88 5.21
C VAL A 92 2.11 -7.94 4.84
N PHE A 93 2.25 -6.80 5.53
CA PHE A 93 3.40 -5.92 5.30
C PHE A 93 4.70 -6.57 5.71
N ASP A 94 4.75 -7.33 6.80
CA ASP A 94 5.95 -8.06 7.17
C ASP A 94 6.41 -8.97 6.02
N ALA A 95 5.46 -9.69 5.39
CA ALA A 95 5.76 -10.53 4.23
C ALA A 95 6.26 -9.72 3.01
N LEU A 96 5.65 -8.58 2.71
CA LEU A 96 6.00 -7.76 1.55
C LEU A 96 7.29 -6.95 1.76
N LEU A 97 7.56 -6.48 2.97
CA LEU A 97 8.70 -5.65 3.32
C LEU A 97 10.04 -6.40 3.20
N HIS A 98 10.02 -7.73 3.21
CA HIS A 98 11.19 -8.54 2.89
C HIS A 98 11.71 -8.29 1.46
N PHE A 99 10.87 -7.82 0.55
CA PHE A 99 11.25 -7.50 -0.84
C PHE A 99 11.56 -6.01 -1.04
N VAL A 100 11.38 -5.17 -0.02
CA VAL A 100 11.45 -3.71 -0.14
C VAL A 100 12.78 -3.18 0.41
N VAL A 101 13.38 -2.24 -0.31
CA VAL A 101 14.60 -1.55 0.14
C VAL A 101 14.33 -0.83 1.47
N GLY A 102 15.08 -1.19 2.51
CA GLY A 102 14.90 -0.66 3.86
C GLY A 102 13.76 -1.30 4.66
N GLY A 103 12.97 -2.21 4.05
CA GLY A 103 11.82 -2.83 4.69
C GLY A 103 12.18 -3.73 5.87
N GLN A 104 13.34 -4.42 5.82
CA GLN A 104 13.78 -5.34 6.88
C GLN A 104 13.85 -4.70 8.28
N ALA A 105 14.18 -3.41 8.38
CA ALA A 105 14.28 -2.69 9.65
C ALA A 105 12.90 -2.37 10.27
N LEU A 106 11.82 -2.53 9.51
CA LEU A 106 10.46 -2.23 9.93
C LEU A 106 9.72 -3.49 10.42
N ILE A 107 10.28 -4.68 10.19
CA ILE A 107 9.67 -5.97 10.53
C ILE A 107 10.03 -6.36 11.98
N PRO A 108 9.07 -6.76 12.84
CA PRO A 108 7.64 -6.77 12.58
C PRO A 108 7.05 -5.35 12.71
N VAL A 109 6.15 -4.98 11.81
CA VAL A 109 5.58 -3.63 11.75
C VAL A 109 4.83 -3.29 13.04
N ALA A 110 4.18 -4.26 13.68
CA ALA A 110 3.49 -4.10 14.95
C ALA A 110 4.39 -3.57 16.09
N ASN A 111 5.69 -3.87 16.06
CA ASN A 111 6.66 -3.38 17.05
C ASN A 111 7.36 -2.09 16.62
N ASN A 112 7.18 -1.67 15.36
CA ASN A 112 7.89 -0.56 14.73
C ASN A 112 6.93 0.48 14.13
N VAL A 113 5.72 0.63 14.70
CA VAL A 113 4.62 1.45 14.16
C VAL A 113 5.08 2.87 13.76
N ALA A 114 5.86 3.54 14.61
CA ALA A 114 6.33 4.88 14.33
C ALA A 114 7.31 4.93 13.14
N ALA A 115 8.25 3.99 13.08
CA ALA A 115 9.20 3.90 11.97
C ALA A 115 8.51 3.52 10.66
N PHE A 116 7.54 2.60 10.72
CA PHE A 116 6.73 2.22 9.57
C PHE A 116 5.86 3.38 9.08
N SER A 117 5.19 4.11 9.97
CA SER A 117 4.40 5.29 9.62
C SER A 117 5.27 6.37 8.96
N ALA A 118 6.47 6.61 9.48
CA ALA A 118 7.43 7.53 8.86
C ALA A 118 7.89 7.04 7.48
N PHE A 119 8.13 5.74 7.32
CA PHE A 119 8.47 5.14 6.04
C PHE A 119 7.33 5.31 5.03
N VAL A 120 6.08 5.04 5.41
CA VAL A 120 4.93 5.21 4.52
C VAL A 120 4.75 6.68 4.13
N ALA A 121 4.84 7.61 5.09
CA ALA A 121 4.74 9.04 4.80
C ALA A 121 5.85 9.53 3.85
N ALA A 122 7.07 9.04 4.01
CA ALA A 122 8.20 9.39 3.14
C ALA A 122 8.09 8.80 1.72
N ASN A 123 7.27 7.76 1.54
CA ASN A 123 7.08 7.07 0.27
C ASN A 123 5.65 7.27 -0.30
N ASP A 124 4.85 8.17 0.26
CA ASP A 124 3.51 8.50 -0.23
C ASP A 124 3.57 9.57 -1.31
N ALA A 125 3.47 9.15 -2.57
CA ALA A 125 3.44 10.04 -3.72
C ALA A 125 2.26 11.02 -3.72
N SER A 126 1.17 10.72 -3.02
CA SER A 126 -0.01 11.59 -2.93
C SER A 126 0.24 12.87 -2.12
N GLN A 127 1.26 12.89 -1.25
CA GLN A 127 1.63 14.09 -0.50
C GLN A 127 2.51 15.05 -1.32
N HIS A 128 3.08 14.59 -2.44
CA HIS A 128 3.97 15.40 -3.26
C HIS A 128 3.20 16.20 -4.31
N GLN A 129 3.59 17.46 -4.52
CA GLN A 129 3.11 18.24 -5.67
C GLN A 129 3.66 17.61 -6.98
N PRO A 130 2.84 17.45 -8.04
CA PRO A 130 1.47 17.96 -8.22
C PRO A 130 0.34 16.98 -7.85
N ASN A 131 0.62 15.90 -7.13
CA ASN A 131 -0.28 14.74 -6.96
C ASN A 131 -1.35 14.89 -5.85
N GLN A 132 -1.51 16.08 -5.27
CA GLN A 132 -2.40 16.30 -4.12
C GLN A 132 -3.89 16.41 -4.50
N GLY A 133 -4.21 16.58 -5.79
CA GLY A 133 -5.59 16.65 -6.25
C GLY A 133 -6.29 15.30 -6.19
N LEU A 134 -7.43 15.23 -5.51
CA LEU A 134 -8.30 14.05 -5.48
C LEU A 134 -9.73 14.44 -5.90
N TYR A 135 -10.19 13.89 -7.02
CA TYR A 135 -11.60 13.96 -7.40
C TYR A 135 -12.40 12.90 -6.65
N GLN A 136 -13.57 13.28 -6.13
CA GLN A 136 -14.50 12.38 -5.44
C GLN A 136 -15.90 12.53 -6.04
N ALA A 137 -16.39 11.48 -6.70
CA ALA A 137 -17.78 11.46 -7.19
C ALA A 137 -18.79 11.30 -6.03
N TYR A 138 -18.36 10.65 -4.94
CA TYR A 138 -19.17 10.36 -3.77
C TYR A 138 -18.41 10.84 -2.52
N PRO A 139 -18.92 11.85 -1.79
CA PRO A 139 -18.24 12.39 -0.61
C PRO A 139 -18.51 11.62 0.69
N GLN A 140 -19.39 10.61 0.65
CA GLN A 140 -19.79 9.80 1.81
C GLN A 140 -18.61 8.94 2.31
N THR A 141 -18.60 8.64 3.60
CA THR A 141 -17.68 7.66 4.18
C THR A 141 -18.11 6.23 3.82
N VAL A 142 -17.20 5.26 3.91
CA VAL A 142 -17.49 3.83 3.75
C VAL A 142 -18.62 3.41 4.68
N GLN A 143 -18.60 3.84 5.94
CA GLN A 143 -19.65 3.54 6.91
C GLN A 143 -21.02 4.13 6.52
N GLN A 144 -21.05 5.35 5.95
CA GLN A 144 -22.30 5.95 5.45
C GLN A 144 -22.85 5.17 4.26
N ILE A 145 -21.97 4.69 3.37
CA ILE A 145 -22.36 3.85 2.23
C ILE A 145 -22.91 2.51 2.75
N LEU A 146 -22.19 1.82 3.64
CA LEU A 146 -22.61 0.53 4.21
C LEU A 146 -23.90 0.62 5.05
N ALA A 147 -24.20 1.77 5.65
CA ALA A 147 -25.45 1.95 6.38
C ALA A 147 -26.67 2.17 5.46
N ALA A 148 -26.45 2.46 4.17
CA ALA A 148 -27.49 2.76 3.20
C ALA A 148 -27.90 1.56 2.33
N PHE A 149 -27.13 0.46 2.35
CA PHE A 149 -27.34 -0.75 1.56
C PHE A 149 -27.29 -2.00 2.44
#